data_AF-A0A6P5S2Z8-F1
#
_entry.id   AF-A0A6P5S2Z8-F1
#
_cell.length_a   1.000
_cell.length_b   1.000
_cell.length_c   1.000
_cell.angle_alpha   90.00
_cell.angle_beta   90.00
_cell.angle_gamma   90.00
#
_symmetry.space_group_name_H-M   'P 1'
#
loop_
_entity.id
_entity.type
_entity.pdbx_description
1 polymer ?
#
loop_
_entity_poly.entity_id
_entity_poly.type
_entity_poly.pdbx_seq_one_letter_code
_entity_poly.pdbx_strand_id
1 'polypeptide(L)'
;MDLPQKIDDYIKESIDHSLGLPVSTHTLELKLRCSEESKQRLQNQYSVLLAKMKEKDQVLERARAEASMNAQALRKFVEENQRLASECAHLVTQCNKWERECSLYDHDREALMDFGNEADQRAKEAEIRVQELENEVKELRDELGFYKHKLEMHSVDSSSDDTTIGEKLLESVLATLISKDEAVPAPAFLEANSGNESCQMLLKMWNRLRPSTQKVLSLVAKVKTLEKDKEHLTMNLCTAEEEVKLLFEENKVLDVENKRLLRQYHKERNQSGSGGKHNDSASAKSNKRKSSSKMSSPIQAKIDFSDQEPARQPLSPLRCNSPNSRNHKK
;
A
#
# COMPACT_ATOMS: atom_id res chain seq x y z
N MET A 1 17.85 111.18 -27.41
CA MET A 1 17.08 110.49 -28.47
C MET A 1 15.65 110.81 -28.18
N ASP A 2 15.14 111.85 -28.82
CA ASP A 2 13.80 112.36 -28.52
C ASP A 2 12.78 111.38 -29.08
N LEU A 3 11.83 111.00 -28.23
CA LEU A 3 10.71 110.16 -28.64
C LEU A 3 9.87 110.94 -29.66
N PRO A 4 9.26 110.26 -30.65
CA PRO A 4 8.31 110.89 -31.54
C PRO A 4 7.24 111.65 -30.74
N GLN A 5 6.95 112.90 -31.11
CA GLN A 5 6.02 113.80 -30.40
C GLN A 5 4.71 113.11 -30.01
N LYS A 6 4.16 112.28 -30.90
CA LYS A 6 2.93 111.52 -30.71
C LYS A 6 3.00 110.48 -29.56
N ILE A 7 4.17 109.91 -29.33
CA ILE A 7 4.43 108.97 -28.24
C ILE A 7 4.62 109.75 -26.93
N ASP A 8 5.33 110.87 -26.98
CA ASP A 8 5.55 111.74 -25.82
C ASP A 8 4.22 112.35 -25.31
N ASP A 9 3.38 112.84 -26.22
CA ASP A 9 2.03 113.34 -25.92
C ASP A 9 1.13 112.23 -25.33
N TYR A 10 1.19 111.01 -25.87
CA TYR A 10 0.43 109.87 -25.32
C TYR A 10 0.90 109.44 -23.93
N ILE A 11 2.22 109.50 -23.67
CA ILE A 11 2.81 109.20 -22.36
C ILE A 11 2.36 110.27 -21.35
N LYS A 12 2.51 111.55 -21.70
CA LYS A 12 2.06 112.68 -20.88
C LYS A 12 0.58 112.60 -20.54
N GLU A 13 -0.27 112.42 -21.55
CA GLU A 13 -1.71 112.26 -21.37
C GLU A 13 -2.08 110.98 -20.59
N SER A 14 -1.25 109.94 -20.64
CA SER A 14 -1.44 108.75 -19.80
C SER A 14 -1.09 108.97 -18.34
N ILE A 15 -0.07 109.78 -18.05
CA ILE A 15 0.29 110.19 -16.69
C ILE A 15 -0.82 111.11 -16.15
N ASP A 16 -1.23 112.12 -16.92
CA ASP A 16 -2.31 113.04 -16.56
C ASP A 16 -3.62 112.29 -16.26
N HIS A 17 -3.97 111.29 -17.08
CA HIS A 17 -5.12 110.41 -16.82
C HIS A 17 -5.03 109.67 -15.49
N SER A 18 -3.84 109.17 -15.15
CA SER A 18 -3.60 108.41 -13.91
C SER A 18 -3.64 109.29 -12.66
N LEU A 19 -3.36 110.59 -12.83
CA LEU A 19 -3.46 111.63 -11.80
C LEU A 19 -4.86 112.27 -11.72
N GLY A 20 -5.82 111.83 -12.54
CA GLY A 20 -7.20 112.33 -12.56
C GLY A 20 -7.38 113.66 -13.30
N LEU A 21 -6.39 114.07 -14.10
CA LEU A 21 -6.45 115.30 -14.90
C LEU A 21 -7.22 115.07 -16.22
N PRO A 22 -7.79 116.13 -16.82
CA PRO A 22 -8.52 116.02 -18.08
C PRO A 22 -7.59 115.58 -19.20
N VAL A 23 -8.06 114.64 -20.02
CA VAL A 23 -7.29 114.03 -21.12
C VAL A 23 -8.04 114.22 -22.43
N SER A 24 -7.33 114.21 -23.55
CA SER A 24 -7.97 114.33 -24.86
C SER A 24 -8.90 113.13 -25.14
N THR A 25 -10.01 113.39 -25.85
CA THR A 25 -10.93 112.35 -26.30
C THR A 25 -10.22 111.30 -27.17
N HIS A 26 -9.25 111.74 -27.97
CA HIS A 26 -8.46 110.86 -28.84
C HIS A 26 -7.66 109.80 -28.06
N THR A 27 -7.01 110.20 -26.96
CA THR A 27 -6.25 109.27 -26.11
C THR A 27 -7.16 108.27 -25.40
N LEU A 28 -8.36 108.69 -24.97
CA LEU A 28 -9.35 107.79 -24.37
C LEU A 28 -9.86 106.76 -25.38
N GLU A 29 -10.20 107.17 -26.60
CA GLU A 29 -10.63 106.27 -27.68
C GLU A 29 -9.53 105.27 -28.08
N LEU A 30 -8.27 105.71 -28.11
CA LEU A 30 -7.13 104.83 -28.40
C LEU A 30 -6.96 103.78 -27.30
N LYS A 31 -7.01 104.17 -26.02
CA LYS A 31 -6.95 103.25 -24.88
C LYS A 31 -8.12 102.27 -24.88
N LEU A 32 -9.32 102.73 -25.21
CA LEU A 32 -10.50 101.88 -25.34
C LEU A 32 -10.28 100.81 -26.40
N ARG A 33 -9.86 101.19 -27.62
CA ARG A 33 -9.57 100.24 -28.70
C ARG A 33 -8.46 99.25 -28.33
N CYS A 34 -7.36 99.73 -27.75
CA CYS A 34 -6.28 98.84 -27.31
C CYS A 34 -6.75 97.85 -26.23
N SER A 35 -7.60 98.30 -25.31
CA SER A 35 -8.21 97.45 -24.28
C SER A 35 -9.14 96.41 -24.91
N GLU A 36 -10.02 96.81 -25.82
CA GLU A 36 -10.93 95.91 -26.55
C GLU A 36 -10.18 94.86 -27.38
N GLU A 37 -9.13 95.26 -28.10
CA GLU A 37 -8.27 94.31 -28.82
C GLU A 37 -7.57 93.33 -27.87
N SER A 38 -7.05 93.81 -26.73
CA SER A 38 -6.41 92.94 -25.74
C SER A 38 -7.39 91.93 -25.15
N LYS A 39 -8.61 92.38 -24.84
CA LYS A 39 -9.71 91.54 -24.36
C LYS A 39 -10.10 90.50 -25.41
N GLN A 40 -10.23 90.89 -26.68
CA GLN A 40 -10.54 89.98 -27.76
C GLN A 40 -9.45 88.92 -27.94
N ARG A 41 -8.17 89.32 -27.90
CA ARG A 41 -7.04 88.37 -27.97
C ARG A 41 -7.06 87.39 -26.81
N LEU A 42 -7.33 87.86 -25.59
CA LEU A 42 -7.44 87.00 -24.40
C LEU A 42 -8.62 86.03 -24.51
N GLN A 43 -9.79 86.50 -24.96
CA GLN A 43 -10.96 85.65 -25.19
C GLN A 43 -10.69 84.57 -26.23
N ASN A 44 -10.00 84.91 -27.32
CA ASN A 44 -9.60 83.94 -28.34
C ASN A 44 -8.63 82.90 -27.77
N GLN A 45 -7.61 83.32 -27.00
CA GLN A 45 -6.67 82.41 -26.35
C GLN A 45 -7.37 81.48 -25.35
N TYR A 46 -8.28 82.03 -24.53
CA TYR A 46 -9.09 81.25 -23.60
C TYR A 46 -9.93 80.20 -24.33
N SER A 47 -10.58 80.57 -25.43
CA SER A 47 -11.40 79.65 -26.24
C SER A 47 -10.57 78.50 -26.82
N VAL A 48 -9.37 78.79 -27.34
CA VAL A 48 -8.44 77.78 -27.85
C VAL A 48 -7.96 76.86 -26.73
N LEU A 49 -7.61 77.40 -25.57
CA LEU A 49 -7.16 76.61 -24.42
C LEU A 49 -8.25 75.70 -23.89
N LEU A 50 -9.49 76.20 -23.80
CA LEU A 50 -10.66 75.43 -23.39
C LEU A 50 -10.93 74.26 -24.35
N ALA A 51 -10.83 74.48 -25.67
CA ALA A 51 -10.99 73.42 -26.67
C ALA A 51 -9.91 72.33 -26.50
N LYS A 52 -8.64 72.74 -26.32
CA LYS A 52 -7.53 71.81 -26.08
C LYS A 52 -7.70 71.01 -24.78
N MET A 53 -8.16 71.65 -23.72
CA MET A 53 -8.41 70.97 -22.44
C MET A 53 -9.48 69.89 -22.60
N LYS A 54 -10.61 70.22 -23.25
CA LYS A 54 -11.68 69.23 -23.55
C LYS A 54 -11.19 68.07 -24.42
N GLU A 55 -10.36 68.35 -25.42
CA GLU A 55 -9.77 67.30 -26.25
C GLU A 55 -8.89 66.36 -25.42
N LYS A 56 -8.03 66.91 -24.56
CA LYS A 56 -7.17 66.10 -23.66
C LYS A 56 -7.99 65.29 -22.66
N ASP A 57 -9.06 65.85 -22.10
CA ASP A 57 -9.95 65.11 -21.21
C ASP A 57 -10.59 63.91 -21.92
N GLN A 58 -11.06 64.09 -23.16
CA GLN A 58 -11.60 62.97 -23.94
C GLN A 58 -10.56 61.88 -24.23
N VAL A 59 -9.31 62.27 -24.53
CA VAL A 59 -8.22 61.30 -24.73
C VAL A 59 -7.92 60.54 -23.45
N LEU A 60 -7.90 61.23 -22.30
CA LEU A 60 -7.71 60.59 -20.99
C LEU A 60 -8.83 59.60 -20.67
N GLU A 61 -10.09 59.94 -20.94
CA GLU A 61 -11.22 59.03 -20.71
C GLU A 61 -11.14 57.79 -21.61
N ARG A 62 -10.78 57.94 -22.89
CA ARG A 62 -10.55 56.79 -23.78
C ARG A 62 -9.40 55.91 -23.27
N ALA A 63 -8.29 56.50 -22.87
CA ALA A 63 -7.14 55.76 -22.33
C ALA A 63 -7.48 55.04 -21.02
N ARG A 64 -8.29 55.64 -20.14
CA ARG A 64 -8.80 54.98 -18.92
C ARG A 64 -9.69 53.80 -19.24
N ALA A 65 -10.63 53.95 -20.18
CA ALA A 65 -11.51 52.87 -20.60
C ALA A 65 -10.72 51.69 -21.19
N GLU A 66 -9.76 51.98 -22.07
CA GLU A 66 -8.88 50.97 -22.67
C GLU A 66 -8.03 50.26 -21.61
N ALA A 67 -7.38 51.00 -20.72
CA ALA A 67 -6.60 50.43 -19.63
C ALA A 67 -7.44 49.53 -18.70
N SER A 68 -8.68 49.93 -18.40
CA SER A 68 -9.62 49.13 -17.61
C SER A 68 -9.98 47.81 -18.30
N MET A 69 -10.31 47.86 -19.60
CA MET A 69 -10.61 46.66 -20.39
C MET A 69 -9.40 45.72 -20.47
N ASN A 70 -8.21 46.26 -20.73
CA ASN A 70 -6.97 45.49 -20.79
C ASN A 70 -6.65 44.84 -19.43
N ALA A 71 -6.82 45.56 -18.32
CA ALA A 71 -6.64 45.01 -16.98
C ALA A 71 -7.62 43.86 -16.69
N GLN A 72 -8.87 43.96 -17.14
CA GLN A 72 -9.85 42.87 -17.01
C GLN A 72 -9.47 41.65 -17.86
N ALA A 73 -9.02 41.86 -19.10
CA ALA A 73 -8.58 40.78 -19.97
C ALA A 73 -7.36 40.04 -19.39
N LEU A 74 -6.38 40.79 -18.87
CA LEU A 74 -5.20 40.22 -18.21
C LEU A 74 -5.59 39.42 -16.96
N ARG A 75 -6.51 39.91 -16.12
CA ARG A 75 -7.00 39.16 -14.95
C ARG A 75 -7.60 37.81 -15.36
N LYS A 76 -8.50 37.79 -16.35
CA LYS A 76 -9.10 36.55 -16.86
C LYS A 76 -8.06 35.58 -17.41
N PHE A 77 -7.05 36.10 -18.12
CA PHE A 77 -5.96 35.26 -18.64
C PHE A 77 -5.13 34.64 -17.51
N VAL A 78 -4.82 35.40 -16.47
CA VAL A 78 -4.10 34.89 -15.29
C VAL A 78 -4.90 33.83 -14.55
N GLU A 79 -6.20 34.06 -14.34
CA GLU A 79 -7.10 33.10 -13.70
C GLU A 79 -7.16 31.77 -14.49
N GLU A 80 -7.30 31.86 -15.82
CA GLU A 80 -7.33 30.67 -16.69
C GLU A 80 -5.99 29.93 -16.71
N ASN A 81 -4.87 30.66 -16.72
CA ASN A 81 -3.54 30.05 -16.68
C ASN A 81 -3.30 29.35 -15.32
N GLN A 82 -3.76 29.93 -14.21
CA GLN A 82 -3.73 29.28 -12.91
C GLN A 82 -4.61 28.03 -12.87
N ARG A 83 -5.81 28.07 -13.45
CA ARG A 83 -6.69 26.91 -13.60
C ARG A 83 -6.00 25.79 -14.38
N LEU A 84 -5.44 26.10 -15.55
CA LEU A 84 -4.73 25.13 -16.39
C LEU A 84 -3.51 24.56 -15.66
N ALA A 85 -2.73 25.37 -14.94
CA ALA A 85 -1.60 24.90 -14.15
C ALA A 85 -2.04 23.90 -13.07
N SER A 86 -3.18 24.14 -12.41
CA SER A 86 -3.75 23.21 -11.42
C SER A 86 -4.20 21.89 -12.06
N GLU A 87 -4.79 21.93 -13.25
CA GLU A 87 -5.21 20.74 -14.01
C GLU A 87 -3.99 19.93 -14.49
N CYS A 88 -2.94 20.61 -14.97
CA CYS A 88 -1.67 19.96 -15.31
C CYS A 88 -1.05 19.27 -14.09
N ALA A 89 -1.02 19.93 -12.93
CA ALA A 89 -0.49 19.32 -11.70
C ALA A 89 -1.31 18.09 -11.26
N HIS A 90 -2.64 18.17 -11.39
CA HIS A 90 -3.52 17.04 -11.12
C HIS A 90 -3.26 15.86 -12.07
N LEU A 91 -3.19 16.13 -13.38
CA LEU A 91 -2.90 15.12 -14.40
C LEU A 91 -1.54 14.46 -14.19
N VAL A 92 -0.49 15.22 -13.86
CA VAL A 92 0.83 14.68 -13.53
C VAL A 92 0.76 13.74 -12.32
N THR A 93 0.00 14.13 -11.29
CA THR A 93 -0.19 13.28 -10.10
C THR A 93 -0.86 11.95 -10.47
N GLN A 94 -1.85 11.98 -11.38
CA GLN A 94 -2.51 10.77 -11.88
C GLN A 94 -1.57 9.93 -12.74
N CYS A 95 -0.80 10.52 -13.66
CA CYS A 95 0.20 9.82 -14.45
C CYS A 95 1.18 9.06 -13.55
N ASN A 96 1.70 9.71 -12.51
CA ASN A 96 2.62 9.08 -11.55
C ASN A 96 1.95 7.96 -10.74
N LYS A 97 0.63 7.99 -10.54
CA LYS A 97 -0.12 6.90 -9.90
C LYS A 97 -0.18 5.69 -10.84
N TRP A 98 -0.54 5.91 -12.10
CA TRP A 98 -0.63 4.85 -13.09
C TRP A 98 0.72 4.23 -13.44
N GLU A 99 1.79 5.03 -13.48
CA GLU A 99 3.15 4.53 -13.69
C GLU A 99 3.59 3.57 -12.58
N ARG A 100 3.26 3.89 -11.33
CA ARG A 100 3.48 2.99 -10.19
C ARG A 100 2.65 1.72 -10.30
N GLU A 101 1.40 1.83 -10.72
CA GLU A 101 0.51 0.67 -10.90
C GLU A 101 1.02 -0.25 -12.03
N CYS A 102 1.42 0.30 -13.18
CA CYS A 102 2.03 -0.47 -14.26
C CYS A 102 3.30 -1.20 -13.80
N SER A 103 4.14 -0.52 -13.02
CA SER A 103 5.35 -1.11 -12.43
C SER A 103 5.03 -2.30 -11.51
N LEU A 104 3.92 -2.23 -10.74
CA LEU A 104 3.46 -3.35 -9.93
C LEU A 104 3.00 -4.53 -10.80
N TYR A 105 2.24 -4.27 -11.86
CA TYR A 105 1.82 -5.34 -12.79
C TYR A 105 3.01 -6.02 -13.48
N ASP A 106 4.03 -5.26 -13.87
CA ASP A 106 5.25 -5.83 -14.45
C ASP A 106 5.98 -6.71 -13.44
N HIS A 107 6.09 -6.26 -12.19
CA HIS A 107 6.71 -7.06 -11.11
C HIS A 107 5.91 -8.33 -10.81
N ASP A 108 4.59 -8.24 -10.72
CA ASP A 108 3.72 -9.39 -10.47
C ASP A 108 3.79 -10.41 -11.62
N ARG A 109 3.89 -9.94 -12.87
CA ARG A 109 4.07 -10.81 -14.04
C ARG A 109 5.39 -11.56 -13.97
N GLU A 110 6.47 -10.88 -13.61
CA GLU A 110 7.80 -11.48 -13.46
C GLU A 110 7.80 -12.53 -12.34
N ALA A 111 7.24 -12.19 -11.17
CA ALA A 111 7.13 -13.12 -10.05
C ALA A 111 6.32 -14.38 -10.39
N LEU A 112 5.24 -14.25 -11.17
CA LEU A 112 4.45 -15.39 -11.65
C LEU A 112 5.21 -16.25 -12.65
N MET A 113 6.03 -15.64 -13.52
CA MET A 113 6.89 -16.36 -14.46
C MET A 113 7.94 -17.19 -13.72
N ASP A 114 8.62 -16.59 -12.73
CA ASP A 114 9.60 -17.28 -11.90
C ASP A 114 8.98 -18.43 -11.11
N PHE A 115 7.79 -18.21 -10.53
CA PHE A 115 7.05 -19.26 -9.86
C PHE A 115 6.71 -20.43 -10.81
N GLY A 116 6.29 -20.13 -12.04
CA GLY A 116 6.03 -21.13 -13.07
C GLY A 116 7.28 -21.95 -13.39
N ASN A 117 8.42 -21.29 -13.55
CA ASN A 117 9.71 -21.95 -13.80
C ASN A 117 10.13 -22.86 -12.64
N GLU A 118 9.98 -22.39 -11.39
CA GLU A 118 10.31 -23.21 -10.21
C GLU A 118 9.37 -24.41 -10.06
N ALA A 119 8.08 -24.23 -10.34
CA ALA A 119 7.10 -25.30 -10.31
C ALA A 119 7.40 -26.38 -11.37
N ASP A 120 7.73 -25.98 -12.60
CA ASP A 120 8.12 -26.88 -13.68
C ASP A 120 9.41 -27.64 -13.35
N GLN A 121 10.41 -26.96 -12.80
CA GLN A 121 11.66 -27.57 -12.34
C GLN A 121 11.40 -28.63 -11.25
N ARG A 122 10.56 -28.30 -10.26
CA ARG A 122 10.17 -29.24 -9.20
C ARG A 122 9.41 -30.45 -9.74
N ALA A 123 8.55 -30.25 -10.74
CA ALA A 123 7.83 -31.34 -11.40
C ALA A 123 8.80 -32.30 -12.10
N LYS A 124 9.76 -31.75 -12.86
CA LYS A 124 10.82 -32.55 -13.52
C LYS A 124 11.66 -33.33 -12.52
N GLU A 125 12.05 -32.72 -11.40
CA GLU A 125 12.79 -33.41 -10.34
C GLU A 125 11.99 -34.56 -9.72
N ALA A 126 10.69 -34.37 -9.52
CA ALA A 126 9.81 -35.42 -9.02
C ALA A 126 9.63 -36.56 -10.04
N GLU A 127 9.48 -36.25 -11.33
CA GLU A 127 9.42 -37.24 -12.41
C GLU A 127 10.69 -38.09 -12.48
N ILE A 128 11.87 -37.46 -12.44
CA ILE A 128 13.16 -38.16 -12.42
C ILE A 128 13.23 -39.11 -11.22
N ARG A 129 12.87 -38.63 -10.03
CA ARG A 129 12.90 -39.44 -8.80
C ARG A 129 11.93 -40.63 -8.86
N VAL A 130 10.74 -40.45 -9.44
CA VAL A 130 9.80 -41.56 -9.64
C VAL A 130 10.40 -42.58 -10.58
N GLN A 131 10.99 -42.14 -11.70
CA GLN A 131 11.61 -43.05 -12.67
C GLN A 131 12.78 -43.85 -12.05
N GLU A 132 13.60 -43.22 -11.22
CA GLU A 132 14.68 -43.88 -10.46
C GLU A 132 14.10 -44.95 -9.52
N LEU A 133 13.08 -44.60 -8.72
CA LEU A 133 12.43 -45.55 -7.80
C LEU A 133 11.71 -46.69 -8.54
N GLU A 134 11.10 -46.43 -9.69
CA GLU A 134 10.49 -47.46 -10.53
C GLU A 134 11.53 -48.47 -11.04
N ASN A 135 12.72 -47.99 -11.43
CA ASN A 135 13.83 -48.84 -11.83
C ASN A 135 14.33 -49.68 -10.64
N GLU A 136 14.55 -49.08 -9.46
CA GLU A 136 14.95 -49.80 -8.25
C GLU A 136 13.92 -50.88 -7.85
N VAL A 137 12.62 -50.55 -7.88
CA VAL A 137 11.54 -51.50 -7.58
C VAL A 137 11.53 -52.66 -8.58
N LYS A 138 11.84 -52.40 -9.85
CA LYS A 138 11.94 -53.44 -10.88
C LYS A 138 13.13 -54.36 -10.60
N GLU A 139 14.30 -53.80 -10.29
CA GLU A 139 15.50 -54.59 -9.94
C GLU A 139 15.25 -55.46 -8.71
N LEU A 140 14.70 -54.90 -7.63
CA LEU A 140 14.34 -55.65 -6.41
C LEU A 140 13.31 -56.74 -6.68
N ARG A 141 12.35 -56.49 -7.58
CA ARG A 141 11.35 -57.49 -7.99
C ARG A 141 12.00 -58.64 -8.74
N ASP A 142 12.93 -58.35 -9.64
CA ASP A 142 13.66 -59.36 -10.40
C ASP A 142 14.55 -60.21 -9.47
N GLU A 143 15.26 -59.57 -8.52
CA GLU A 143 16.03 -60.26 -7.47
C GLU A 143 15.15 -61.15 -6.59
N LEU A 144 14.00 -60.64 -6.12
CA LEU A 144 13.06 -61.41 -5.32
C LEU A 144 12.51 -62.61 -6.11
N GLY A 145 12.22 -62.43 -7.40
CA GLY A 145 11.83 -63.50 -8.31
C GLY A 145 12.90 -64.58 -8.42
N PHE A 146 14.16 -64.19 -8.54
CA PHE A 146 15.30 -65.10 -8.54
C PHE A 146 15.39 -65.92 -7.24
N TYR A 147 15.32 -65.27 -6.07
CA TYR A 147 15.37 -65.97 -4.78
C TYR A 147 14.16 -66.87 -4.55
N LYS A 148 12.97 -66.46 -4.96
CA LYS A 148 11.75 -67.26 -4.88
C LYS A 148 11.90 -68.55 -5.70
N HIS A 149 12.37 -68.47 -6.93
CA HIS A 149 12.59 -69.64 -7.78
C HIS A 149 13.61 -70.62 -7.16
N LYS A 150 14.69 -70.09 -6.57
CA LYS A 150 15.68 -70.87 -5.84
C LYS A 150 15.08 -71.61 -4.63
N LEU A 151 14.18 -70.95 -3.89
CA LEU A 151 13.47 -71.54 -2.75
C LEU A 151 12.47 -72.62 -3.17
N GLU A 152 11.70 -72.38 -4.22
CA GLU A 152 10.75 -73.36 -4.77
C GLU A 152 11.47 -74.63 -5.29
N MET A 153 12.69 -74.51 -5.85
CA MET A 153 13.53 -75.66 -6.19
C MET A 153 13.95 -76.51 -4.98
N HIS A 154 14.01 -75.95 -3.78
CA HIS A 154 14.44 -76.63 -2.55
C HIS A 154 13.27 -77.08 -1.64
N SER A 155 12.03 -76.71 -1.94
CA SER A 155 10.86 -76.91 -1.07
C SER A 155 10.13 -78.26 -1.25
N VAL A 156 10.61 -79.17 -2.09
CA VAL A 156 9.93 -80.45 -2.38
C VAL A 156 10.25 -81.54 -1.33
N ASP A 157 11.25 -81.37 -0.47
CA ASP A 157 11.62 -82.36 0.54
C ASP A 157 11.54 -81.79 1.97
N SER A 158 10.41 -81.99 2.65
CA SER A 158 10.32 -82.38 4.08
C SER A 158 8.96 -82.02 4.69
N SER A 159 8.04 -82.99 4.69
CA SER A 159 6.76 -82.95 5.39
C SER A 159 6.78 -83.98 6.54
N SER A 160 7.47 -83.68 7.64
CA SER A 160 7.36 -84.47 8.88
C SER A 160 7.99 -83.79 10.11
N ASP A 161 7.72 -82.51 10.39
CA ASP A 161 8.21 -81.93 11.66
C ASP A 161 7.40 -80.71 12.15
N ASP A 162 6.08 -80.72 11.90
CA ASP A 162 5.24 -79.53 11.96
C ASP A 162 5.03 -78.94 13.37
N THR A 163 5.37 -79.69 14.43
CA THR A 163 5.27 -79.19 15.82
C THR A 163 6.60 -78.67 16.37
N THR A 164 7.76 -79.12 15.87
CA THR A 164 9.07 -78.57 16.29
C THR A 164 9.53 -77.41 15.40
N ILE A 165 9.06 -77.35 14.15
CA ILE A 165 9.31 -76.23 13.22
C ILE A 165 8.62 -74.96 13.74
N GLY A 166 7.37 -75.04 14.21
CA GLY A 166 6.65 -73.88 14.75
C GLY A 166 7.39 -73.20 15.92
N GLU A 167 7.96 -73.99 16.83
CA GLU A 167 8.74 -73.46 17.96
C GLU A 167 10.08 -72.86 17.52
N LYS A 168 10.77 -73.48 16.55
CA LYS A 168 12.02 -72.96 15.97
C LYS A 168 11.79 -71.68 15.15
N LEU A 169 10.69 -71.61 14.41
CA LEU A 169 10.27 -70.42 13.67
C LEU A 169 9.91 -69.28 14.62
N LEU A 170 9.23 -69.57 15.73
CA LEU A 170 8.92 -68.56 16.75
C LEU A 170 10.21 -67.99 17.37
N GLU A 171 11.20 -68.83 17.68
CA GLU A 171 12.52 -68.36 18.16
C GLU A 171 13.25 -67.54 17.10
N SER A 172 13.18 -67.93 15.83
CA SER A 172 13.77 -67.18 14.70
C SER A 172 13.12 -65.80 14.53
N VAL A 173 11.78 -65.72 14.56
CA VAL A 173 11.03 -64.46 14.45
C VAL A 173 11.31 -63.55 15.64
N LEU A 174 11.33 -64.09 16.87
CA LEU A 174 11.65 -63.31 18.06
C LEU A 174 13.12 -62.86 18.09
N ALA A 175 14.04 -63.61 17.47
CA ALA A 175 15.44 -63.19 17.34
C ALA A 175 15.64 -62.09 16.29
N THR A 176 14.87 -62.11 15.20
CA THR A 176 14.93 -61.08 14.15
C THR A 176 14.27 -59.77 14.59
N LEU A 177 13.14 -59.86 15.32
CA LEU A 177 12.37 -58.67 15.74
C LEU A 177 12.93 -58.00 17.01
N ILE A 178 13.72 -58.70 17.82
CA ILE A 178 14.24 -58.19 19.09
C ILE A 178 15.76 -58.08 19.02
N SER A 179 16.23 -56.90 18.61
CA SER A 179 17.63 -56.52 18.73
C SER A 179 18.07 -56.50 20.20
N LYS A 180 19.30 -56.95 20.50
CA LYS A 180 19.85 -57.11 21.85
C LYS A 180 19.78 -55.86 22.75
N ASP A 181 19.58 -54.68 22.18
CA ASP A 181 19.76 -53.39 22.86
C ASP A 181 18.46 -52.74 23.37
N GLU A 182 17.29 -53.35 23.13
CA GLU A 182 15.98 -52.79 23.51
C GLU A 182 15.21 -53.61 24.56
N ALA A 183 15.87 -54.53 25.25
CA ALA A 183 15.20 -55.41 26.21
C ALA A 183 14.99 -54.71 27.57
N VAL A 184 13.75 -54.26 27.81
CA VAL A 184 13.32 -53.83 29.16
C VAL A 184 13.44 -55.03 30.11
N PRO A 185 13.97 -54.87 31.35
CA PRO A 185 14.10 -55.97 32.29
C PRO A 185 12.73 -56.54 32.67
N ALA A 186 12.32 -57.62 32.00
CA ALA A 186 11.08 -58.35 32.28
C ALA A 186 10.94 -58.79 33.76
N PRO A 187 12.03 -59.16 34.48
CA PRO A 187 11.94 -59.47 35.90
C PRO A 187 11.45 -58.28 36.74
N ALA A 188 11.91 -57.06 36.44
CA ALA A 188 11.49 -55.86 37.16
C ALA A 188 10.00 -55.54 36.94
N PHE A 189 9.47 -55.84 35.74
CA PHE A 189 8.03 -55.74 35.46
C PHE A 189 7.21 -56.77 36.26
N LEU A 190 7.66 -58.03 36.31
CA LEU A 190 6.98 -59.07 37.08
C LEU A 190 7.05 -58.80 38.60
N GLU A 191 8.15 -58.23 39.09
CA GLU A 191 8.33 -57.81 40.48
C GLU A 191 7.42 -56.63 40.85
N ALA A 192 7.31 -55.62 39.98
CA ALA A 192 6.38 -54.50 40.13
C ALA A 192 4.89 -54.93 40.10
N ASN A 193 4.60 -56.10 39.52
CA ASN A 193 3.25 -56.70 39.45
C ASN A 193 3.10 -57.94 40.36
N SER A 194 3.95 -58.09 41.38
CA SER A 194 3.98 -59.24 42.29
C SER A 194 2.70 -59.42 43.14
N GLY A 195 1.80 -58.45 43.14
CA GLY A 195 0.44 -58.58 43.69
C GLY A 195 -0.46 -59.56 42.92
N ASN A 196 -0.10 -59.92 41.69
CA ASN A 196 -0.73 -61.00 40.93
C ASN A 196 0.00 -62.32 41.18
N GLU A 197 -0.71 -63.32 41.69
CA GLU A 197 -0.17 -64.66 42.00
C GLU A 197 0.52 -65.32 40.79
N SER A 198 0.02 -65.05 39.58
CA SER A 198 0.59 -65.56 38.33
C SER A 198 1.95 -64.92 38.01
N CYS A 199 2.08 -63.61 38.21
CA CYS A 199 3.35 -62.89 38.00
C CYS A 199 4.41 -63.34 39.03
N GLN A 200 3.99 -63.61 40.27
CA GLN A 200 4.87 -64.12 41.32
C GLN A 200 5.36 -65.55 41.00
N MET A 201 4.48 -66.42 40.49
CA MET A 201 4.84 -67.78 40.09
C MET A 201 5.79 -67.79 38.88
N LEU A 202 5.52 -66.93 37.88
CA LEU A 202 6.39 -66.75 36.71
C LEU A 202 7.78 -66.21 37.11
N LEU A 203 7.84 -65.28 38.06
CA LEU A 203 9.10 -64.74 38.57
C LEU A 203 9.94 -65.82 39.28
N LYS A 204 9.30 -66.67 40.12
CA LYS A 204 9.98 -67.81 40.79
C LYS A 204 10.52 -68.84 39.81
N MET A 205 9.84 -69.03 38.68
CA MET A 205 10.25 -69.97 37.63
C MET A 205 11.08 -69.32 36.52
N TRP A 206 11.44 -68.03 36.63
CA TRP A 206 12.05 -67.26 35.56
C TRP A 206 13.22 -67.97 34.86
N ASN A 207 14.21 -68.46 35.63
CA ASN A 207 15.39 -69.16 35.11
C ASN A 207 15.09 -70.55 34.51
N ARG A 208 13.87 -71.06 34.69
CA ARG A 208 13.38 -72.32 34.13
C ARG A 208 12.46 -72.11 32.93
N LEU A 209 12.07 -70.86 32.64
CA LEU A 209 11.27 -70.52 31.46
C LEU A 209 12.14 -70.64 30.20
N ARG A 210 11.50 -71.00 29.08
CA ARG A 210 12.17 -71.02 27.78
C ARG A 210 12.58 -69.59 27.37
N PRO A 211 13.68 -69.41 26.62
CA PRO A 211 14.13 -68.09 26.18
C PRO A 211 13.06 -67.31 25.39
N SER A 212 12.32 -67.97 24.50
CA SER A 212 11.16 -67.38 23.81
C SER A 212 10.10 -66.84 24.76
N THR A 213 9.77 -67.58 25.82
CA THR A 213 8.81 -67.13 26.86
C THR A 213 9.35 -65.92 27.62
N GLN A 214 10.63 -65.91 27.96
CA GLN A 214 11.27 -64.75 28.60
C GLN A 214 11.26 -63.51 27.69
N LYS A 215 11.53 -63.69 26.38
CA LYS A 215 11.45 -62.61 25.37
C LYS A 215 10.03 -62.06 25.24
N VAL A 216 9.02 -62.92 25.19
CA VAL A 216 7.60 -62.50 25.16
C VAL A 216 7.25 -61.71 26.42
N LEU A 217 7.70 -62.13 27.60
CA LEU A 217 7.47 -61.39 28.85
C LEU A 217 8.20 -60.03 28.87
N SER A 218 9.39 -59.93 28.27
CA SER A 218 10.07 -58.65 28.08
C SER A 218 9.32 -57.72 27.12
N LEU A 219 8.75 -58.26 26.04
CA LEU A 219 7.88 -57.51 25.14
C LEU A 219 6.63 -57.01 25.87
N VAL A 220 5.97 -57.84 26.67
CA VAL A 220 4.81 -57.42 27.48
C VAL A 220 5.19 -56.29 28.44
N ALA A 221 6.35 -56.37 29.09
CA ALA A 221 6.87 -55.30 29.93
C ALA A 221 7.05 -53.99 29.16
N LYS A 222 7.67 -54.05 27.96
CA LYS A 222 7.88 -52.89 27.09
C LYS A 222 6.57 -52.31 26.56
N VAL A 223 5.60 -53.14 26.19
CA VAL A 223 4.27 -52.68 25.78
C VAL A 223 3.59 -51.92 26.93
N LYS A 224 3.72 -52.41 28.16
CA LYS A 224 3.15 -51.74 29.34
C LYS A 224 3.84 -50.42 29.69
N THR A 225 5.15 -50.29 29.47
CA THR A 225 5.84 -48.99 29.63
C THR A 225 5.44 -48.02 28.53
N LEU A 226 5.38 -48.47 27.28
CA LEU A 226 4.95 -47.65 26.15
C LEU A 226 3.48 -47.20 26.28
N GLU A 227 2.62 -48.02 26.89
CA GLU A 227 1.24 -47.64 27.20
C GLU A 227 1.19 -46.44 28.16
N LYS A 228 1.99 -46.47 29.24
CA LYS A 228 2.11 -45.33 30.17
C LYS A 228 2.70 -44.09 29.49
N ASP A 229 3.76 -44.26 28.70
CA ASP A 229 4.38 -43.15 27.97
C ASP A 229 3.40 -42.53 26.97
N LYS A 230 2.60 -43.35 26.29
CA LYS A 230 1.52 -42.87 25.42
C LYS A 230 0.49 -42.05 26.20
N GLU A 231 0.07 -42.49 27.38
CA GLU A 231 -0.86 -41.75 28.24
C GLU A 231 -0.27 -40.39 28.65
N HIS A 232 1.00 -40.36 29.07
CA HIS A 232 1.72 -39.13 29.39
C HIS A 232 1.83 -38.18 28.20
N LEU A 233 2.20 -38.69 27.02
CA LEU A 233 2.27 -37.89 25.80
C LEU A 233 0.91 -37.35 25.38
N THR A 234 -0.15 -38.15 25.56
CA THR A 234 -1.53 -37.71 25.28
C THR A 234 -1.93 -36.56 26.21
N MET A 235 -1.64 -36.68 27.51
CA MET A 235 -1.87 -35.59 28.47
C MET A 235 -1.11 -34.32 28.09
N ASN A 236 0.19 -34.44 27.81
CA ASN A 236 1.02 -33.30 27.42
C ASN A 236 0.53 -32.63 26.13
N LEU A 237 0.07 -33.41 25.16
CA LEU A 237 -0.51 -32.89 23.93
C LEU A 237 -1.78 -32.09 24.21
N CYS A 238 -2.70 -32.63 25.04
CA CYS A 238 -3.90 -31.90 25.44
C CYS A 238 -3.56 -30.58 26.16
N THR A 239 -2.58 -30.59 27.07
CA THR A 239 -2.14 -29.35 27.74
C THR A 239 -1.54 -28.35 26.76
N ALA A 240 -0.70 -28.81 25.82
CA ALA A 240 -0.12 -27.95 24.80
C ALA A 240 -1.19 -27.33 23.87
N GLU A 241 -2.24 -28.08 23.53
CA GLU A 241 -3.37 -27.58 22.75
C GLU A 241 -4.15 -26.49 23.52
N GLU A 242 -4.35 -26.66 24.83
CA GLU A 242 -4.97 -25.65 25.69
C GLU A 242 -4.12 -24.38 25.80
N GLU A 243 -2.80 -24.51 25.96
CA GLU A 243 -1.87 -23.37 25.99
C GLU A 243 -1.89 -22.59 24.67
N VAL A 244 -1.89 -23.28 23.53
CA VAL A 244 -2.01 -22.64 22.21
C VAL A 244 -3.33 -21.87 22.09
N LYS A 245 -4.43 -22.43 22.61
CA LYS A 245 -5.74 -21.75 22.61
C LYS A 245 -5.73 -20.49 23.47
N LEU A 246 -5.12 -20.54 24.66
CA LEU A 246 -4.96 -19.37 25.53
C LEU A 246 -4.11 -18.28 24.85
N LEU A 247 -2.97 -18.65 24.27
CA LEU A 247 -2.10 -17.73 23.53
C LEU A 247 -2.78 -17.13 22.30
N PHE A 248 -3.66 -17.88 21.64
CA PHE A 248 -4.45 -17.36 20.52
C PHE A 248 -5.41 -16.26 20.97
N GLU A 249 -6.13 -16.46 22.08
CA GLU A 249 -7.02 -15.44 22.63
C GLU A 249 -6.23 -14.22 23.16
N GLU A 250 -5.08 -14.43 23.78
CA GLU A 250 -4.20 -13.33 24.20
C GLU A 250 -3.71 -12.51 22.99
N ASN A 251 -3.24 -13.17 21.93
CA ASN A 251 -2.85 -12.50 20.69
C ASN A 251 -3.99 -11.71 20.06
N LYS A 252 -5.21 -12.22 20.12
CA LYS A 252 -6.40 -11.52 19.63
C LYS A 252 -6.68 -10.25 20.41
N VAL A 253 -6.55 -10.29 21.75
CA VAL A 253 -6.68 -9.09 22.60
C VAL A 253 -5.57 -8.09 22.29
N LEU A 254 -4.32 -8.56 22.15
CA LEU A 254 -3.19 -7.72 21.80
C LEU A 254 -3.35 -7.06 20.41
N ASP A 255 -3.87 -7.77 19.40
CA ASP A 255 -4.15 -7.22 18.08
C ASP A 255 -5.20 -6.10 18.12
N VAL A 256 -6.26 -6.29 18.92
CA VAL A 256 -7.28 -5.25 19.14
C VAL A 256 -6.66 -3.99 19.77
N GLU A 257 -5.83 -4.15 20.79
CA GLU A 257 -5.17 -3.02 21.45
C GLU A 257 -4.12 -2.36 20.54
N ASN A 258 -3.35 -3.13 19.75
CA ASN A 258 -2.41 -2.58 18.77
C ASN A 258 -3.13 -1.74 17.70
N LYS A 259 -4.26 -2.22 17.18
CA LYS A 259 -5.10 -1.46 16.25
C LYS A 259 -5.64 -0.18 16.88
N ARG A 260 -6.00 -0.22 18.17
CA ARG A 260 -6.44 0.96 18.92
C ARG A 260 -5.32 1.98 19.07
N LEU A 261 -4.12 1.55 19.46
CA LEU A 261 -2.93 2.39 19.60
C LEU A 261 -2.51 3.01 18.26
N LEU A 262 -2.54 2.25 17.17
CA LEU A 262 -2.27 2.77 15.82
C LEU A 262 -3.25 3.88 15.44
N ARG A 263 -4.55 3.69 15.70
CA ARG A 263 -5.57 4.73 15.47
C ARG A 263 -5.30 5.98 16.31
N GLN A 264 -4.90 5.81 17.57
CA GLN A 264 -4.54 6.93 18.44
C GLN A 264 -3.30 7.67 17.93
N TYR A 265 -2.23 6.96 17.55
CA TYR A 265 -1.02 7.53 16.98
C TYR A 265 -1.31 8.33 15.70
N HIS A 266 -2.12 7.78 14.79
CA HIS A 266 -2.55 8.52 13.59
C HIS A 266 -3.36 9.77 13.94
N LYS A 267 -4.23 9.69 14.96
CA LYS A 267 -5.03 10.82 15.43
C LYS A 267 -4.16 11.92 16.04
N GLU A 268 -3.18 11.57 16.87
CA GLU A 268 -2.23 12.51 17.49
C GLU A 268 -1.29 13.15 16.45
N ARG A 269 -0.82 12.38 15.47
CA ARG A 269 -0.04 12.89 14.33
C ARG A 269 -0.84 13.89 13.49
N ASN A 270 -2.13 13.61 13.25
CA ASN A 270 -3.00 14.49 12.48
C ASN A 270 -3.41 15.75 13.26
N GLN A 271 -3.46 15.69 14.60
CA GLN A 271 -3.73 16.86 15.46
C GLN A 271 -2.49 17.76 15.63
N SER A 272 -1.28 17.19 15.58
CA SER A 272 -0.02 17.94 15.69
C SER A 272 0.32 18.76 14.42
N GLY A 273 -0.42 18.56 13.32
CA GLY A 273 -0.24 19.29 12.06
C GLY A 273 -1.09 20.56 11.88
N SER A 274 -1.97 20.89 12.84
CA SER A 274 -2.86 22.06 12.74
C SER A 274 -2.41 23.20 13.65
N GLY A 275 -1.23 23.75 13.37
CA GLY A 275 -0.74 25.00 13.93
C GLY A 275 -0.73 26.09 12.87
N GLY A 276 -1.91 26.61 12.49
CA GLY A 276 -1.98 27.59 11.39
C GLY A 276 -3.36 28.16 11.10
N LYS A 277 -3.92 28.93 12.05
CA LYS A 277 -4.59 30.23 11.86
C LYS A 277 -5.65 30.47 10.75
N HIS A 278 -6.80 30.98 11.23
CA HIS A 278 -7.75 31.95 10.63
C HIS A 278 -8.64 31.48 9.47
N ASN A 279 -9.89 31.89 9.27
CA ASN A 279 -10.95 32.58 10.02
C ASN A 279 -12.21 32.48 9.12
N ASP A 280 -13.40 32.43 9.74
CA ASP A 280 -14.67 33.06 9.33
C ASP A 280 -15.32 32.80 7.94
N SER A 281 -16.55 32.25 8.02
CA SER A 281 -17.81 32.76 7.40
C SER A 281 -17.97 32.76 5.85
N ALA A 282 -19.14 32.66 5.22
CA ALA A 282 -20.52 32.27 5.53
C ALA A 282 -21.31 32.24 4.18
N SER A 283 -22.41 31.47 4.15
CA SER A 283 -23.73 31.84 3.60
C SER A 283 -24.03 31.95 2.08
N ALA A 284 -25.26 31.48 1.77
CA ALA A 284 -26.20 31.78 0.69
C ALA A 284 -26.06 30.96 -0.63
N LYS A 285 -27.02 30.12 -1.06
CA LYS A 285 -28.51 30.20 -1.24
C LYS A 285 -28.94 30.98 -2.50
N SER A 286 -29.23 30.25 -3.59
CA SER A 286 -30.29 30.57 -4.56
C SER A 286 -30.38 29.46 -5.64
N ASN A 287 -31.46 28.68 -5.73
CA ASN A 287 -32.72 28.93 -6.44
C ASN A 287 -32.70 28.80 -7.98
N LYS A 288 -33.54 27.85 -8.45
CA LYS A 288 -34.42 27.86 -9.65
C LYS A 288 -33.94 27.27 -11.00
N ARG A 289 -34.57 26.10 -11.29
CA ARG A 289 -35.52 25.79 -12.40
C ARG A 289 -35.00 25.27 -13.77
N LYS A 290 -35.41 24.00 -14.00
CA LYS A 290 -36.21 23.41 -15.11
C LYS A 290 -35.58 23.00 -16.46
N SER A 291 -35.98 21.76 -16.83
CA SER A 291 -36.18 21.14 -18.18
C SER A 291 -34.91 20.89 -19.03
N SER A 292 -34.73 19.79 -19.76
CA SER A 292 -35.66 18.80 -20.32
C SER A 292 -34.94 17.47 -20.60
N SER A 293 -35.67 16.37 -20.48
CA SER A 293 -35.33 15.04 -20.98
C SER A 293 -35.41 14.96 -22.50
N LYS A 294 -34.30 14.61 -23.17
CA LYS A 294 -34.30 13.91 -24.47
C LYS A 294 -32.96 13.25 -24.70
N MET A 295 -33.05 12.05 -25.27
CA MET A 295 -32.02 11.04 -25.36
C MET A 295 -30.89 11.41 -26.32
N SER A 296 -29.65 11.27 -25.86
CA SER A 296 -28.53 10.77 -26.67
C SER A 296 -27.32 10.53 -25.76
N SER A 297 -27.00 9.26 -25.57
CA SER A 297 -25.71 8.85 -25.03
C SER A 297 -24.63 9.20 -26.06
N PRO A 298 -23.51 9.76 -25.61
CA PRO A 298 -22.26 9.01 -25.71
C PRO A 298 -21.76 8.73 -24.30
N ILE A 299 -21.27 7.52 -24.09
CA ILE A 299 -20.59 7.09 -22.87
C ILE A 299 -19.35 7.97 -22.74
N GLN A 300 -19.51 9.13 -22.10
CA GLN A 300 -18.43 9.84 -21.46
C GLN A 300 -18.45 9.32 -20.03
N ALA A 301 -17.79 8.17 -19.84
CA ALA A 301 -17.41 7.72 -18.53
C ALA A 301 -16.52 8.81 -17.93
N LYS A 302 -17.15 9.78 -17.24
CA LYS A 302 -16.50 10.52 -16.17
C LYS A 302 -16.13 9.47 -15.15
N ILE A 303 -14.93 8.93 -15.29
CA ILE A 303 -14.28 8.18 -14.21
C ILE A 303 -14.17 9.21 -13.10
N ASP A 304 -15.01 9.07 -12.09
CA ASP A 304 -14.96 9.87 -10.89
C ASP A 304 -13.72 9.41 -10.12
N PHE A 305 -12.64 10.19 -10.20
CA PHE A 305 -11.34 9.87 -9.59
C PHE A 305 -11.29 10.20 -8.09
N SER A 306 -12.45 10.41 -7.47
CA SER A 306 -12.56 10.76 -6.05
C SER A 306 -12.35 9.55 -5.13
N ASP A 307 -12.46 8.33 -5.65
CA ASP A 307 -12.19 7.12 -4.87
C ASP A 307 -10.69 6.85 -4.78
N GLN A 308 -10.16 7.24 -3.63
CA GLN A 308 -8.81 6.91 -3.18
C GLN A 308 -8.79 5.42 -2.79
N GLU A 309 -8.85 4.53 -3.80
CA GLU A 309 -8.61 3.10 -3.58
C GLU A 309 -7.21 2.92 -2.96
N PRO A 310 -7.09 2.13 -1.89
CA PRO A 310 -5.81 1.90 -1.24
C PRO A 310 -4.83 1.29 -2.24
N ALA A 311 -3.60 1.82 -2.26
CA ALA A 311 -2.55 1.32 -3.15
C ALA A 311 -2.36 -0.19 -2.92
N ARG A 312 -2.52 -0.97 -3.99
CA ARG A 312 -2.30 -2.41 -4.01
C ARG A 312 -0.85 -2.71 -3.59
N GLN A 313 -0.66 -3.72 -2.77
CA GLN A 313 0.66 -4.25 -2.44
C GLN A 313 1.10 -5.26 -3.50
N PRO A 314 2.40 -5.31 -3.85
CA PRO A 314 2.92 -6.33 -4.75
C PRO A 314 2.63 -7.73 -4.21
N LEU A 315 2.45 -8.70 -5.11
CA LEU A 315 2.24 -10.09 -4.70
C LEU A 315 3.47 -10.54 -3.91
N SER A 316 3.24 -11.02 -2.68
CA SER A 316 4.29 -11.68 -1.92
C SER A 316 4.70 -12.96 -2.65
N PRO A 317 5.98 -13.37 -2.60
CA PRO A 317 6.40 -14.67 -3.13
C PRO A 317 5.49 -15.76 -2.57
N LEU A 318 4.79 -16.48 -3.47
CA LEU A 318 3.90 -17.56 -3.08
C LEU A 318 4.73 -18.59 -2.32
N ARG A 319 4.43 -18.81 -1.04
CA ARG A 319 5.18 -19.77 -0.24
C ARG A 319 5.04 -21.15 -0.87
N CYS A 320 6.17 -21.76 -1.19
CA CYS A 320 6.22 -23.15 -1.62
C CYS A 320 5.61 -24.01 -0.52
N ASN A 321 4.40 -24.53 -0.75
CA ASN A 321 3.80 -25.60 0.04
C ASN A 321 4.53 -26.90 -0.29
N SER A 322 5.79 -26.98 0.13
CA SER A 322 6.57 -28.20 0.10
C SER A 322 6.51 -28.82 1.50
N PRO A 323 6.17 -30.10 1.68
CA PRO A 323 6.00 -30.73 3.00
C PRO A 323 7.28 -30.82 3.86
N ASN A 324 8.40 -30.24 3.46
CA ASN A 324 9.71 -30.50 4.06
C ASN A 324 10.38 -29.33 4.80
N SER A 325 9.72 -28.19 5.01
CA SER A 325 10.36 -27.04 5.69
C SER A 325 10.17 -26.97 7.21
N ARG A 326 9.64 -28.02 7.86
CA ARG A 326 9.47 -28.01 9.34
C ARG A 326 10.74 -28.27 10.14
N ASN A 327 11.85 -28.63 9.49
CA ASN A 327 13.12 -28.82 10.18
C ASN A 327 14.10 -27.74 9.75
N HIS A 328 14.42 -26.85 10.71
CA HIS A 328 15.56 -25.93 10.82
C HIS A 328 15.12 -24.51 11.21
N LYS A 329 14.71 -24.37 12.47
CA LYS A 329 15.06 -23.19 13.27
C LYS A 329 16.20 -23.59 14.20
N LYS A 330 17.36 -22.96 14.03
CA LYS A 330 18.32 -22.72 15.12
C LYS A 330 18.10 -21.29 15.60
#